data_AF-A0A5C7ZFE4-F1
#
_entry.id   AF-A0A5C7ZFE4-F1
#
_cell.length_a   1.000
_cell.length_b   1.000
_cell.length_c   1.000
_cell.angle_alpha   90.00
_cell.angle_beta   90.00
_cell.angle_gamma   90.00
#
_symmetry.space_group_name_H-M   'P 1'
#
loop_
_entity.id
_entity.type
_entity.pdbx_description
1 polymer ?
#
loop_
_entity_poly.entity_id
_entity_poly.type
_entity_poly.pdbx_seq_one_letter_code
_entity_poly.pdbx_strand_id
1 'polypeptide(L)' 'MIAPIEHRIAVELNVRPAQVKAAIQLLDEGATVPFIARYR' A
#
# COMPACT_ATOMS: atom_id res chain seq x y z
N MET A 1 21.21 -5.84 -3.11
CA MET A 1 20.31 -4.72 -2.76
C MET A 1 19.01 -5.33 -2.24
N ILE A 2 18.45 -4.79 -1.16
CA ILE A 2 17.15 -5.24 -0.63
C ILE A 2 16.06 -4.59 -1.50
N ALA A 3 15.07 -5.36 -1.93
CA ALA A 3 13.95 -4.83 -2.71
C ALA A 3 13.16 -3.79 -1.87
N PRO A 4 12.61 -2.72 -2.49
CA PRO A 4 11.76 -1.75 -1.80
C PRO A 4 10.61 -2.42 -1.05
N ILE A 5 10.16 -1.81 0.05
CA ILE A 5 9.17 -2.43 0.95
C ILE A 5 7.83 -2.66 0.25
N GLU A 6 7.40 -1.74 -0.61
CA GLU A 6 6.19 -1.83 -1.40
C GLU A 6 6.22 -3.00 -2.39
N HIS A 7 7.40 -3.39 -2.89
CA HIS A 7 7.55 -4.58 -3.73
C HIS A 7 7.40 -5.86 -2.93
N ARG A 8 7.96 -5.91 -1.71
CA ARG A 8 7.87 -7.09 -0.85
C ARG A 8 6.42 -7.34 -0.41
N ILE A 9 5.73 -6.29 0.02
CA ILE A 9 4.30 -6.34 0.40
C ILE A 9 3.44 -6.73 -0.81
N ALA A 10 3.73 -6.17 -1.99
CA ALA A 10 2.98 -6.48 -3.21
C ALA A 10 3.08 -7.96 -3.60
N VAL A 11 4.26 -8.57 -3.44
CA VAL A 11 4.46 -10.01 -3.66
C VAL A 11 3.69 -10.84 -2.64
N GLU A 12 3.76 -10.48 -1.35
CA GLU A 12 3.07 -11.21 -0.27
C GLU A 12 1.55 -11.18 -0.43
N LEU A 13 1.00 -10.04 -0.87
CA LEU A 13 -0.45 -9.85 -1.06
C LEU A 13 -0.94 -10.19 -2.47
N ASN A 14 -0.04 -10.57 -3.39
CA ASN A 14 -0.33 -10.81 -4.80
C ASN A 14 -1.08 -9.64 -5.49
N VAL A 15 -0.58 -8.42 -5.28
CA VAL A 15 -1.11 -7.18 -5.87
C VAL A 15 -0.01 -6.42 -6.63
N ARG A 16 -0.36 -5.35 -7.34
CA ARG A 16 0.64 -4.51 -8.03
C ARG A 16 1.36 -3.61 -7.02
N PRO A 17 2.68 -3.38 -7.15
CA PRO A 17 3.43 -2.44 -6.29
C PRO A 17 2.82 -1.04 -6.23
N ALA A 18 2.20 -0.58 -7.33
CA ALA A 18 1.50 0.70 -7.38
C ALA A 18 0.29 0.78 -6.42
N GLN A 19 -0.39 -0.34 -6.16
CA GLN A 19 -1.51 -0.38 -5.20
C GLN A 19 -1.01 -0.22 -3.77
N VAL A 20 0.10 -0.87 -3.43
CA VAL A 20 0.74 -0.72 -2.11
C VAL A 20 1.24 0.71 -1.93
N LYS A 21 1.89 1.28 -2.95
CA LYS A 21 2.37 2.67 -2.89
C LYS A 21 1.23 3.67 -2.67
N ALA A 22 0.10 3.51 -3.35
CA ALA A 22 -1.07 4.37 -3.17
C ALA A 22 -1.68 4.24 -1.75
N ALA A 23 -1.78 3.01 -1.23
CA ALA A 23 -2.26 2.78 0.13
C ALA A 23 -1.32 3.37 1.19
N ILE A 24 0.00 3.22 1.03
CA ILE A 24 1.01 3.84 1.91
C ILE A 24 0.85 5.36 1.91
N GLN A 25 0.74 5.99 0.74
CA GLN A 25 0.57 7.44 0.64
C GLN A 25 -0.67 7.93 1.41
N LEU A 26 -1.82 7.23 1.28
CA LEU A 26 -3.02 7.59 2.01
C LEU A 26 -2.84 7.43 3.53
N LEU A 27 -2.13 6.39 3.98
CA LEU A 27 -1.81 6.19 5.39
C LEU A 27 -0.88 7.28 5.93
N ASP A 28 0.14 7.68 5.16
CA ASP A 28 1.06 8.77 5.50
C ASP A 28 0.35 10.12 5.61
N GLU A 29 -0.68 10.33 4.78
CA GLU A 29 -1.58 11.48 4.82
C GLU A 29 -2.59 11.42 5.99
N GLY A 30 -2.59 10.35 6.79
CA GLY A 30 -3.42 10.20 7.99
C GLY A 30 -4.78 9.54 7.74
N ALA A 31 -5.02 8.96 6.56
CA ALA A 31 -6.21 8.17 6.31
C ALA A 31 -6.18 6.87 7.13
N THR A 32 -7.37 6.37 7.50
CA THR A 32 -7.51 5.12 8.27
C THR A 32 -7.80 3.94 7.36
N VAL A 33 -7.43 2.72 7.79
CA VAL A 33 -7.68 1.49 7.03
C VAL A 33 -9.17 1.32 6.67
N PRO A 34 -10.16 1.51 7.58
CA PRO A 34 -11.57 1.41 7.20
C PRO A 34 -12.01 2.45 6.16
N PHE A 35 -11.44 3.66 6.19
CA PHE A 35 -11.73 4.70 5.21
C PHE A 35 -11.16 4.34 3.83
N ILE A 36 -9.89 3.93 3.77
CA ILE A 36 -9.23 3.52 2.53
C ILE A 36 -9.99 2.37 1.89
N ALA A 37 -10.27 1.29 2.65
CA ALA A 37 -10.91 0.09 2.11
C ALA A 37 -12.32 0.32 1.51
N ARG A 38 -13.01 1.40 1.91
CA ARG A 38 -14.39 1.66 1.49
C ARG A 38 -14.54 2.83 0.51
N TYR A 39 -13.65 3.81 0.54
CA TYR A 39 -13.85 5.09 -0.14
C TYR A 39 -12.69 5.53 -1.05
N ARG A 40 -11.58 4.78 -1.11
CA ARG A 40 -10.40 5.13 -1.92
C ARG A 40 -9.85 3.91 -2.66
#